data_AF-A0A257MC27-F1
#
_entry.id   AF-A0A257MC27-F1
#
_cell.length_a   1.000
_cell.length_b   1.000
_cell.length_c   1.000
_cell.angle_alpha   90.00
_cell.angle_beta   90.00
_cell.angle_gamma   90.00
#
_symmetry.space_group_name_H-M   'P 1'
#
loop_
_entity.id
_entity.type
_entity.pdbx_description
1 polymer ?
#
loop_
_entity_poly.entity_id
_entity_poly.type
_entity_poly.pdbx_seq_one_letter_code
_entity_poly.pdbx_strand_id
1 'polypeptide(L)'
;CNETIPVPPPCVLPTVNIAVSYPGMGMIFNVSVTNGGATPITLTGLQGTFNSSNPGPYTYTAVSNSNWNLVGNVISYSAGFSPIAAGQTTVYTLDKMIVPAGLLNSTFCATTNCGVACSSRLDAIA
;
A
#
# COMPACT_ATOMS: atom_id res chain seq x y z
N CYS A 1 47.17 -3.84 -12.10
CA CYS A 1 45.96 -4.46 -11.52
C CYS A 1 44.84 -3.42 -11.62
N ASN A 2 43.86 -3.63 -12.50
CA ASN A 2 42.72 -2.75 -12.64
C ASN A 2 41.59 -3.34 -11.80
N GLU A 3 41.53 -3.00 -10.51
CA GLU A 3 40.40 -3.38 -9.66
C GLU A 3 39.20 -2.52 -10.05
N THR A 4 38.30 -3.09 -10.85
CA THR A 4 36.94 -2.56 -10.98
C THR A 4 36.27 -2.62 -9.62
N ILE A 5 36.22 -1.48 -8.93
CA ILE A 5 35.39 -1.30 -7.74
C ILE A 5 33.95 -1.61 -8.16
N PRO A 6 33.26 -2.59 -7.55
CA PRO A 6 31.86 -2.83 -7.86
C PRO A 6 31.08 -1.56 -7.53
N VAL A 7 30.47 -0.95 -8.55
CA VAL A 7 29.51 0.14 -8.32
C VAL A 7 28.38 -0.48 -7.48
N PRO A 8 28.02 0.09 -6.32
CA PRO A 8 26.89 -0.39 -5.54
C PRO A 8 25.66 -0.45 -6.45
N PRO A 9 24.89 -1.55 -6.42
CA PRO A 9 23.67 -1.64 -7.21
C PRO A 9 22.79 -0.43 -6.93
N PRO A 10 22.24 0.24 -7.96
CA PRO A 10 21.39 1.40 -7.76
C PRO A 10 20.15 1.01 -6.93
N CYS A 11 19.79 1.86 -5.97
CA CYS A 11 18.55 1.72 -5.20
C CYS A 11 17.37 1.85 -6.17
N VAL A 12 16.57 0.80 -6.32
CA VAL A 12 15.42 0.79 -7.24
C VAL A 12 14.16 1.07 -6.43
N LEU A 13 13.32 2.00 -6.92
CA LEU A 13 12.00 2.23 -6.36
C LEU A 13 11.16 0.94 -6.42
N PRO A 14 10.45 0.58 -5.34
CA PRO A 14 9.57 -0.58 -5.38
C PRO A 14 8.38 -0.34 -6.31
N THR A 15 7.79 -1.43 -6.78
CA THR A 15 6.47 -1.39 -7.41
C THR A 15 5.41 -1.54 -6.33
N VAL A 16 4.42 -0.66 -6.31
CA VAL A 16 3.22 -0.78 -5.47
C VAL A 16 2.06 -1.19 -6.35
N ASN A 17 1.30 -2.20 -5.93
CA ASN A 17 0.09 -2.62 -6.61
C ASN A 17 -1.06 -2.76 -5.61
N ILE A 18 -2.27 -2.46 -6.08
CA ILE A 18 -3.49 -2.51 -5.28
C ILE A 18 -4.44 -3.53 -5.91
N ALA A 19 -4.68 -4.62 -5.19
CA ALA A 19 -5.73 -5.57 -5.52
C ALA A 19 -6.90 -5.39 -4.54
N VAL A 20 -8.12 -5.44 -5.07
CA VAL A 20 -9.34 -5.24 -4.29
C VAL A 20 -10.28 -6.42 -4.49
N SER A 21 -10.81 -6.93 -3.39
CA SER A 21 -11.80 -8.01 -3.37
C SER A 21 -13.05 -7.56 -2.61
N TYR A 22 -14.22 -8.07 -3.02
CA TYR A 22 -15.53 -7.67 -2.50
C TYR A 22 -16.29 -8.85 -1.87
N PRO A 23 -15.85 -9.39 -0.72
CA PRO A 23 -16.61 -10.43 -0.03
C PRO A 23 -17.83 -9.85 0.68
N GLY A 24 -19.03 -10.06 0.12
CA GLY A 24 -20.28 -9.64 0.75
C GLY A 24 -20.39 -8.12 0.89
N MET A 25 -20.59 -7.62 2.12
CA MET A 25 -20.77 -6.18 2.39
C MET A 25 -19.45 -5.40 2.64
N GLY A 26 -18.28 -6.05 2.51
CA GLY A 26 -16.99 -5.45 2.82
C GLY A 26 -16.02 -5.51 1.64
N MET A 27 -15.01 -4.65 1.69
CA MET A 27 -13.89 -4.61 0.76
C MET A 27 -12.60 -5.01 1.45
N ILE A 28 -11.77 -5.75 0.72
CA ILE A 28 -10.42 -6.12 1.12
C ILE A 28 -9.45 -5.45 0.16
N PHE A 29 -8.51 -4.66 0.70
CA PHE A 29 -7.39 -4.12 -0.06
C PHE A 29 -6.15 -4.94 0.23
N ASN A 30 -5.57 -5.51 -0.82
CA ASN A 30 -4.25 -6.13 -0.78
C ASN A 30 -3.28 -5.18 -1.46
N VAL A 31 -2.44 -4.52 -0.66
CA VAL A 31 -1.40 -3.63 -1.14
C VAL A 31 -0.10 -4.40 -1.18
N SER A 32 0.40 -4.69 -2.37
CA SER A 32 1.66 -5.43 -2.54
C SER A 32 2.79 -4.46 -2.86
N VAL A 33 3.90 -4.59 -2.14
CA VAL A 33 5.15 -3.86 -2.39
C VAL A 33 6.19 -4.85 -2.89
N THR A 34 6.64 -4.67 -4.12
CA THR A 34 7.61 -5.55 -4.79
C THR A 34 8.95 -4.86 -4.94
N ASN A 35 10.02 -5.50 -4.47
CA ASN A 35 11.39 -5.04 -4.69
C ASN A 35 11.94 -5.63 -6.00
N GLY A 36 11.99 -4.82 -7.05
CA GLY A 36 12.60 -5.20 -8.33
C GLY A 36 14.12 -5.00 -8.39
N GLY A 37 14.74 -4.45 -7.35
CA GLY A 37 16.17 -4.19 -7.27
C GLY A 37 17.00 -5.39 -6.79
N ALA A 38 18.32 -5.23 -6.84
CA ALA A 38 19.28 -6.25 -6.41
C ALA A 38 19.61 -6.19 -4.90
N THR A 39 19.25 -5.10 -4.22
CA THR A 39 19.49 -4.89 -2.78
C THR A 39 18.18 -4.89 -2.01
N PRO A 40 18.16 -5.37 -0.75
CA PRO A 40 16.99 -5.24 0.11
C PRO A 40 16.56 -3.76 0.25
N ILE A 41 15.25 -3.54 0.29
CA ILE A 41 14.66 -2.23 0.60
C ILE A 41 14.02 -2.28 1.97
N THR A 42 14.12 -1.19 2.72
CA THR A 42 13.46 -1.03 4.01
C THR A 42 12.26 -0.12 3.82
N LEU A 43 11.07 -0.65 4.09
CA LEU A 43 9.85 0.15 4.14
C LEU A 43 9.85 0.96 5.45
N THR A 44 9.55 2.25 5.37
CA THR A 44 9.49 3.19 6.50
C THR A 44 8.10 3.79 6.69
N GLY A 45 7.22 3.60 5.72
CA GLY A 45 5.83 4.03 5.80
C GLY A 45 4.98 3.38 4.73
N LEU A 46 3.73 3.06 5.07
CA LEU A 46 2.71 2.66 4.12
C LEU A 46 1.42 3.40 4.47
N GLN A 47 0.98 4.24 3.56
CA GLN A 47 -0.22 5.06 3.76
C GLN A 47 -1.10 4.99 2.54
N GLY A 48 -2.40 5.19 2.73
CA GLY A 48 -3.34 5.36 1.63
C GLY A 48 -4.40 6.40 1.92
N THR A 49 -5.05 6.86 0.86
CA THR A 49 -6.12 7.85 0.92
C THR A 49 -7.31 7.34 0.14
N PHE A 50 -8.51 7.53 0.69
CA PHE A 50 -9.78 7.15 0.07
C PHE A 50 -10.60 8.38 -0.28
N ASN A 51 -10.98 8.51 -1.54
CA ASN A 51 -11.87 9.56 -2.00
C ASN A 51 -13.07 8.92 -2.69
N SER A 52 -14.27 9.15 -2.18
CA SER A 52 -15.49 8.60 -2.77
C SER A 52 -16.32 9.71 -3.43
N SER A 53 -16.99 9.37 -4.53
CA SER A 53 -17.79 10.30 -5.34
C SER A 53 -19.14 10.68 -4.72
N ASN A 54 -19.52 10.08 -3.59
CA ASN A 54 -20.85 10.25 -2.98
C ASN A 54 -20.79 10.72 -1.51
N PRO A 55 -20.40 11.98 -1.24
CA PRO A 55 -19.81 12.47 0.02
C PRO A 55 -20.70 12.49 1.29
N GLY A 56 -21.74 11.66 1.36
CA GLY A 56 -22.58 11.50 2.56
C GLY A 56 -21.80 11.01 3.80
N PRO A 57 -22.43 10.91 4.98
CA PRO A 57 -21.74 10.49 6.21
C PRO A 57 -21.15 9.10 6.03
N TYR A 58 -19.83 9.05 5.83
CA TYR A 58 -19.08 7.81 5.67
C TYR A 58 -18.58 7.31 7.01
N THR A 59 -18.97 6.11 7.40
CA THR A 59 -18.25 5.32 8.40
C THR A 59 -17.36 4.34 7.65
N TYR A 60 -16.14 4.78 7.34
CA TYR A 60 -15.06 3.85 7.00
C TYR A 60 -14.68 3.16 8.30
N THR A 61 -15.26 2.00 8.60
CA THR A 61 -14.88 1.25 9.80
C THR A 61 -13.76 0.28 9.43
N ALA A 62 -12.51 0.72 9.55
CA ALA A 62 -11.38 -0.21 9.56
C ALA A 62 -11.48 -1.06 10.84
N VAL A 63 -11.49 -2.39 10.71
CA VAL A 63 -11.66 -3.26 11.88
C VAL A 63 -10.34 -3.28 12.68
N SER A 64 -10.47 -2.99 13.97
CA SER A 64 -9.44 -2.66 14.97
C SER A 64 -8.40 -3.77 15.28
N ASN A 65 -8.38 -4.85 14.52
CA ASN A 65 -7.49 -6.00 14.63
C ASN A 65 -6.51 -6.08 13.45
N SER A 66 -6.33 -4.97 12.73
CA SER A 66 -5.30 -4.79 11.72
C SER A 66 -4.27 -3.75 12.19
N ASN A 67 -3.03 -3.84 11.71
CA ASN A 67 -2.01 -2.81 11.93
C ASN A 67 -2.32 -1.49 11.17
N TRP A 68 -3.57 -1.31 10.71
CA TRP A 68 -4.00 -0.12 9.99
C TRP A 68 -4.77 0.81 10.91
N ASN A 69 -4.40 2.07 10.90
CA ASN A 69 -5.11 3.14 11.59
C ASN A 69 -5.74 4.06 10.55
N LEU A 70 -7.00 4.42 10.75
CA LEU A 70 -7.75 5.30 9.87
C LEU A 70 -8.12 6.58 10.60
N VAL A 71 -7.76 7.72 10.02
CA VAL A 71 -8.08 9.05 10.54
C VAL A 71 -8.65 9.89 9.40
N GLY A 72 -9.95 10.17 9.45
CA GLY A 72 -10.66 10.82 8.34
C GLY A 72 -10.63 9.95 7.09
N ASN A 73 -10.03 10.48 6.01
CA ASN A 73 -9.88 9.77 4.72
C ASN A 73 -8.48 9.15 4.51
N VAL A 74 -7.60 9.23 5.51
CA VAL A 74 -6.22 8.74 5.44
C VAL A 74 -6.08 7.48 6.28
N ILE A 75 -5.57 6.42 5.65
CA ILE A 75 -5.21 5.18 6.33
C ILE A 75 -3.69 5.01 6.39
N SER A 76 -3.17 4.53 7.51
CA SER A 76 -1.73 4.33 7.72
C SER A 76 -1.46 2.98 8.36
N TYR A 77 -0.45 2.27 7.88
CA TYR A 77 0.04 1.05 8.52
C TYR A 77 1.03 1.40 9.62
N SER A 78 0.80 0.92 10.84
CA SER A 78 1.52 1.31 12.06
C SER A 78 2.44 0.23 12.63
N ALA A 79 2.51 -0.97 12.05
CA ALA A 79 3.41 -2.01 12.53
C ALA A 79 4.80 -1.98 11.90
N GLY A 80 5.77 -2.56 12.63
CA GLY A 80 7.16 -2.63 12.22
C GLY A 80 7.33 -3.29 10.85
N PHE A 81 8.02 -2.58 9.95
CA PHE A 81 8.35 -3.08 8.63
C PHE A 81 9.62 -3.91 8.67
N SER A 82 9.58 -5.09 8.05
CA SER A 82 10.77 -5.87 7.76
C SER A 82 11.36 -5.48 6.39
N PRO A 83 12.68 -5.60 6.19
CA PRO A 83 13.28 -5.42 4.87
C PRO A 83 12.67 -6.38 3.84
N ILE A 84 12.40 -5.88 2.64
CA ILE A 84 11.93 -6.67 1.50
C ILE A 84 13.15 -7.03 0.67
N ALA A 85 13.51 -8.32 0.66
CA ALA A 85 14.67 -8.82 -0.10
C ALA A 85 14.50 -8.61 -1.61
N ALA A 86 15.60 -8.67 -2.35
CA ALA A 86 15.62 -8.55 -3.80
C ALA A 86 14.69 -9.59 -4.47
N GLY A 87 13.86 -9.15 -5.40
CA GLY A 87 12.89 -10.00 -6.11
C GLY A 87 11.65 -10.39 -5.28
N GLN A 88 11.57 -10.02 -4.00
CA GLN A 88 10.46 -10.39 -3.14
C GLN A 88 9.31 -9.39 -3.21
N THR A 89 8.11 -9.90 -2.89
CA THR A 89 6.90 -9.10 -2.71
C THR A 89 6.34 -9.31 -1.30
N THR A 90 5.99 -8.22 -0.64
CA THR A 90 5.28 -8.25 0.65
C THR A 90 3.87 -7.69 0.45
N VAL A 91 2.87 -8.37 1.01
CA VAL A 91 1.46 -7.98 0.90
C VAL A 91 0.96 -7.48 2.24
N TYR A 92 0.36 -6.30 2.23
CA TYR A 92 -0.31 -5.67 3.36
C TYR A 92 -1.80 -5.70 3.10
N THR A 93 -2.51 -6.50 3.89
CA THR A 93 -3.96 -6.66 3.75
C THR A 93 -4.69 -5.74 4.73
N LEU A 94 -5.62 -4.98 4.19
CA LEU A 94 -6.63 -4.22 4.92
C LEU A 94 -7.98 -4.88 4.66
N ASP A 95 -8.54 -5.49 5.69
CA ASP A 95 -9.79 -6.26 5.61
C ASP A 95 -10.99 -5.44 6.10
N LYS A 96 -12.19 -5.81 5.63
CA LYS A 96 -13.50 -5.32 6.08
C LYS A 96 -13.70 -3.81 6.01
N MET A 97 -13.16 -3.16 4.98
CA MET A 97 -13.54 -1.77 4.71
C MET A 97 -14.98 -1.72 4.21
N ILE A 98 -15.83 -0.94 4.86
CA ILE A 98 -17.19 -0.68 4.41
C ILE A 98 -17.23 0.71 3.79
N VAL A 99 -17.70 0.78 2.56
CA VAL A 99 -17.84 2.02 1.79
C VAL A 99 -19.19 2.03 1.09
N PRO A 100 -19.85 3.20 0.95
CA PRO A 100 -21.11 3.29 0.23
C PRO A 100 -20.93 3.05 -1.27
N ALA A 101 -22.04 2.73 -1.92
CA ALA A 101 -22.12 2.68 -3.38
C ALA A 101 -21.67 4.00 -4.02
N GLY A 102 -20.94 3.87 -5.13
CA GLY A 102 -20.33 4.98 -5.85
C GLY A 102 -18.94 4.65 -6.37
N LEU A 103 -18.23 5.65 -6.88
CA LEU A 103 -16.83 5.51 -7.27
C LEU A 103 -15.94 5.76 -6.05
N LEU A 104 -15.00 4.85 -5.81
CA LEU A 104 -13.96 4.98 -4.80
C LEU A 104 -12.59 5.04 -5.49
N ASN A 105 -11.91 6.17 -5.31
CA ASN A 105 -10.51 6.31 -5.67
C ASN A 105 -9.64 6.05 -4.44
N SER A 106 -8.84 5.00 -4.52
CA SER A 106 -7.91 4.58 -3.48
C SER A 106 -6.48 4.79 -3.97
N THR A 107 -5.67 5.53 -3.23
CA THR A 107 -4.24 5.67 -3.52
C THR A 107 -3.44 5.13 -2.35
N PHE A 108 -2.42 4.32 -2.60
CA PHE A 108 -1.49 3.83 -1.59
C PHE A 108 -0.05 4.14 -1.97
N CYS A 109 0.73 4.60 -1.00
CA CYS A 109 2.12 4.98 -1.15
C CYS A 109 2.99 4.24 -0.14
N ALA A 110 4.04 3.59 -0.65
CA ALA A 110 5.10 2.96 0.11
C ALA A 110 6.31 3.90 0.16
N THR A 111 6.73 4.28 1.36
CA THR A 111 7.96 5.05 1.60
C THR A 111 9.07 4.09 1.97
N THR A 112 10.18 4.14 1.24
CA THR A 112 11.35 3.28 1.48
C THR A 112 12.62 4.10 1.59
N ASN A 113 13.72 3.44 1.94
CA ASN A 113 15.06 4.02 1.83
C ASN A 113 15.47 4.39 0.38
N CYS A 114 14.77 3.89 -0.64
CA CYS A 114 15.00 4.27 -2.05
C CYS A 114 14.07 5.39 -2.55
N GLY A 115 13.08 5.82 -1.76
CA GLY A 115 12.09 6.83 -2.14
C GLY A 115 10.65 6.37 -1.96
N VAL A 116 9.72 7.12 -2.54
CA VAL A 116 8.27 6.90 -2.45
C VAL A 116 7.72 6.36 -3.76
N ALA A 117 7.03 5.24 -3.70
CA ALA A 117 6.28 4.69 -4.82
C ALA A 117 4.79 4.64 -4.47
N CYS A 118 3.94 5.05 -5.41
CA CYS A 118 2.50 5.10 -5.21
C CYS A 118 1.76 4.34 -6.31
N SER A 119 0.59 3.84 -5.96
CA SER A 119 -0.36 3.26 -6.89
C SER A 119 -1.74 3.80 -6.58
N SER A 120 -2.56 4.00 -7.60
CA SER A 120 -3.93 4.45 -7.47
C SER A 120 -4.87 3.51 -8.21
N ARG A 121 -6.05 3.30 -7.65
CA ARG A 121 -7.06 2.43 -8.22
C ARG A 121 -8.44 3.09 -8.06
N LEU A 122 -9.21 3.03 -9.14
CA LEU A 122 -10.60 3.45 -9.16
C LEU A 122 -11.49 2.21 -9.18
N ASP A 123 -12.40 2.14 -8.23
CA ASP A 123 -13.30 1.02 -8.05
C ASP A 123 -14.75 1.53 -8.03
N ALA A 124 -15.64 0.86 -8.75
CA ALA A 124 -17.08 1.12 -8.70
C ALA A 124 -17.72 0.16 -7.71
N ILE A 125 -18.34 0.71 -6.66
CA ILE A 125 -19.03 -0.03 -5.62
C ILE A 125 -20.52 0.03 -5.94
N ALA A 126 -21.13 -1.14 -6.09
CA ALA A 126 -22.55 -1.32 -6.40
C ALA A 126 -23.37 -1.61 -5.14
#